data_AF-A0A1X1XNN4-F1
#
_entry.id   AF-A0A1X1XNN4-F1
#
_cell.length_a   1.000
_cell.length_b   1.000
_cell.length_c   1.000
_cell.angle_alpha   90.00
_cell.angle_beta   90.00
_cell.angle_gamma   90.00
#
_symmetry.space_group_name_H-M   'P 1'
#
loop_
_entity.id
_entity.type
_entity.pdbx_description
1 polymer ?
#
loop_
_entity_poly.entity_id
_entity_poly.type
_entity_poly.pdbx_seq_one_letter_code
_entity_poly.pdbx_strand_id
1 'polypeptide(L)'
;MRNPLRLRFSTGHTVIIAVLAPACILVFLPTSYWWAGIALAAAGAIVAFVTFYGRRATGWVATVYAWLRRHRKPPQAPSEPVVGATVKPGDHVAVRWQREHLIAVIELKPRPFTPTVIVDGQAHTDDVLDTRLLQELLSVHCPDLEAEVVSAGYRVGKTAAPEVVSLYQRVIGADPAPANRRTWIMLRADPERTCKSAQRRDEGVAGLARYLVASATRIADNLASNGVDAVCGRSFDDFDHATDIGFERERWSMIKGRDAYTAAYTAPGGPDLWWSARADHTITRVRIAPDMPPQTTVLLTTAGKPKTPRGFSRLFGGQRPALQGQNLVANRHCQLPIGSAGVLVGETVNRCPVYMPFDDVDASIALGDAQTFTQFAVRAAAAGGIVTVGPQFEEFARLIGAHIGPVAKVAWPNATTYLGPHAGVDRVMLRHNVIGTPRHRQLPIRRISPPEESRYQMALPK
;
A
#
# COMPACT_ATOMS: atom_id res chain seq x y z
N MET A 1 17.73 17.62 -2.15
CA MET A 1 18.01 16.77 -0.96
C MET A 1 17.61 17.59 0.26
N ARG A 2 16.76 17.06 1.14
CA ARG A 2 16.30 17.79 2.33
C ARG A 2 17.35 17.62 3.43
N ASN A 3 17.70 18.70 4.14
CA ASN A 3 18.75 18.69 5.16
C ASN A 3 18.48 17.58 6.21
N PRO A 4 19.43 16.67 6.50
CA PRO A 4 19.22 15.51 7.39
C PRO A 4 19.10 15.90 8.87
N LEU A 5 19.43 17.17 9.17
CA LEU A 5 19.45 17.76 10.50
C LEU A 5 18.18 18.59 10.71
N ARG A 6 17.47 18.32 11.80
CA ARG A 6 16.38 19.18 12.29
C ARG A 6 16.49 19.35 13.79
N LEU A 7 16.22 20.56 14.26
CA LEU A 7 16.08 20.84 15.69
C LEU A 7 14.66 20.48 16.12
N ARG A 8 14.53 19.69 17.19
CA ARG A 8 13.23 19.30 17.74
C ARG A 8 13.25 19.42 19.26
N PHE A 9 12.65 20.50 19.75
CA PHE A 9 12.50 20.78 21.18
C PHE A 9 11.52 19.79 21.83
N SER A 10 11.87 19.28 23.00
CA SER A 10 10.98 18.48 23.85
C SER A 10 11.17 18.89 25.28
N THR A 11 10.05 19.05 25.98
CA THR A 11 9.99 19.63 27.33
C THR A 11 10.93 18.91 28.29
N GLY A 12 10.93 17.58 28.33
CA GLY A 12 11.78 16.81 29.25
C GLY A 12 13.29 16.94 29.01
N HIS A 13 13.74 16.94 27.75
CA HIS A 13 15.18 17.08 27.44
C HIS A 13 15.65 18.52 27.62
N THR A 14 14.75 19.48 27.42
CA THR A 14 15.02 20.90 27.69
C THR A 14 15.24 21.13 29.17
N VAL A 15 14.43 20.51 30.04
CA VAL A 15 14.61 20.56 31.49
C VAL A 15 15.93 19.91 31.92
N ILE A 16 16.25 18.72 31.38
CA ILE A 16 17.52 18.03 31.71
C ILE A 16 18.73 18.89 31.33
N ILE A 17 18.74 19.52 30.15
CA ILE A 17 19.84 20.39 29.74
C ILE A 17 19.87 21.69 30.56
N ALA A 18 18.71 22.28 30.85
CA ALA A 18 18.63 23.50 31.65
C ALA A 18 19.23 23.29 33.05
N VAL A 19 19.14 22.07 33.60
CA VAL A 19 19.74 21.72 34.90
C VAL A 19 21.21 21.31 34.79
N LEU A 20 21.56 20.47 33.80
CA LEU A 20 22.91 19.90 33.71
C LEU A 20 23.95 20.84 33.08
N ALA A 21 23.55 21.71 32.13
CA ALA A 21 24.50 22.59 31.46
C ALA A 21 25.15 23.62 32.41
N PRO A 22 24.41 24.31 33.30
CA PRO A 22 25.01 25.21 34.28
C PRO A 22 25.93 24.47 35.26
N ALA A 23 25.52 23.29 35.74
CA ALA A 23 26.30 22.47 36.66
C ALA A 23 27.63 22.02 36.02
N CYS A 24 27.60 21.55 34.77
CA CYS A 24 28.81 21.19 34.03
C CYS A 24 29.75 22.40 33.82
N ILE A 25 29.20 23.58 33.52
CA ILE A 25 30.01 24.78 33.34
C ILE A 25 30.66 25.20 34.67
N LEU A 26 29.90 25.20 35.77
CA LEU A 26 30.39 25.58 37.11
C LEU A 26 31.49 24.65 37.64
N VAL A 27 31.42 23.35 37.37
CA VAL A 27 32.44 22.37 37.82
C VAL A 27 33.78 22.58 37.11
N PHE A 28 33.77 22.99 35.84
CA PHE A 28 35.01 23.18 35.05
C PHE A 28 35.56 24.61 35.10
N LEU A 29 34.75 25.59 35.54
CA LEU A 29 35.13 26.99 35.69
C LEU A 29 36.41 27.25 36.51
N PRO A 30 36.66 26.56 37.65
CA PRO A 30 37.88 26.77 38.43
C PRO A 30 39.11 26.03 37.89
N THR A 31 38.96 25.24 36.82
CA THR A 31 40.07 24.47 36.23
C THR A 31 40.66 25.19 35.02
N SER A 32 41.90 24.85 34.65
CA SER A 32 42.54 25.33 33.41
C SER A 32 41.76 24.92 32.13
N TYR A 33 40.81 23.98 32.26
CA TYR A 33 39.98 23.45 31.17
C TYR A 33 38.55 24.00 31.18
N TRP A 34 38.34 25.27 31.53
CA TRP A 34 37.01 25.91 31.51
C TRP A 34 36.26 25.73 30.18
N TRP A 35 37.00 25.74 29.07
CA TRP A 35 36.47 25.51 27.71
C TRP A 35 35.87 24.10 27.55
N ALA A 36 36.34 23.10 28.31
CA ALA A 36 35.82 21.74 28.28
C ALA A 36 34.39 21.68 28.84
N GLY A 37 34.06 22.46 29.87
CA GLY A 37 32.70 22.54 30.41
C GLY A 37 31.70 23.10 29.39
N ILE A 38 32.09 24.16 28.67
CA ILE A 38 31.29 24.75 27.59
C ILE A 38 31.17 23.77 26.42
N ALA A 39 32.26 23.12 26.02
CA ALA A 39 32.24 22.12 24.95
C ALA A 39 31.34 20.92 25.29
N LEU A 40 31.36 20.46 26.54
CA LEU A 40 30.54 19.34 27.02
C LEU A 40 29.05 19.73 27.08
N ALA A 41 28.75 20.93 27.56
CA ALA A 41 27.38 21.47 27.56
C ALA A 41 26.84 21.63 26.13
N ALA A 42 27.66 22.16 25.22
CA ALA A 42 27.32 22.29 23.80
C ALA A 42 27.13 20.91 23.14
N ALA A 43 28.01 19.94 23.41
CA ALA A 43 27.87 18.57 22.93
C ALA A 43 26.59 17.90 23.47
N GLY A 44 26.28 18.07 24.76
CA GLY A 44 25.04 17.59 25.37
C GLY A 44 23.80 18.20 24.71
N ALA A 45 23.82 19.51 24.45
CA ALA A 45 22.77 20.22 23.72
C ALA A 45 22.60 19.68 22.30
N ILE A 46 23.70 19.46 21.57
CA ILE A 46 23.68 18.88 20.24
C ILE A 46 23.05 17.47 20.28
N VAL A 47 23.50 16.60 21.18
CA VAL A 47 22.99 15.22 21.32
C VAL A 47 21.50 15.18 21.64
N ALA A 48 21.00 16.11 22.48
CA ALA A 48 19.61 16.13 22.89
C ALA A 48 18.66 16.78 21.86
N PHE A 49 19.10 17.85 21.20
CA PHE A 49 18.24 18.67 20.35
C PHE A 49 18.36 18.37 18.86
N VAL A 50 19.51 17.86 18.41
CA VAL A 50 19.73 17.53 17.00
C VAL A 50 19.11 16.17 16.71
N THR A 51 18.12 16.19 15.81
CA THR A 51 17.58 14.97 15.22
C THR A 51 18.29 14.69 13.90
N PHE A 52 18.76 13.46 13.73
CA PHE A 52 19.36 12.96 12.50
C PHE A 52 18.37 12.00 11.84
N TYR A 53 17.94 12.30 10.61
CA TYR A 53 16.87 11.58 9.89
C TYR A 53 15.57 11.40 10.72
N GLY A 54 15.19 12.41 11.50
CA GLY A 54 13.95 12.42 12.27
C GLY A 54 13.97 11.65 13.59
N ARG A 55 15.11 11.06 13.99
CA ARG A 55 15.32 10.46 15.32
C ARG A 55 16.41 11.21 16.10
N ARG A 56 16.27 11.33 17.42
CA ARG A 56 17.30 11.86 18.33
C ARG A 56 18.44 10.85 18.51
N ALA A 57 19.61 11.30 18.96
CA ALA A 57 20.75 10.42 19.25
C ALA A 57 20.43 9.29 20.25
N THR A 58 19.69 9.59 21.32
CA THR A 58 19.21 8.57 22.28
C THR A 58 18.26 7.56 21.62
N GLY A 59 17.37 8.05 20.74
CA GLY A 59 16.51 7.20 19.92
C GLY A 59 17.31 6.31 18.95
N TRP A 60 18.44 6.79 18.42
CA TRP A 60 19.34 5.99 17.60
C TRP A 60 19.99 4.86 18.40
N VAL A 61 20.51 5.13 19.60
CA VAL A 61 21.09 4.09 20.48
C VAL A 61 20.06 3.00 20.79
N ALA A 62 18.85 3.39 21.20
CA ALA A 62 17.75 2.45 21.45
C ALA A 62 17.37 1.65 20.19
N THR A 63 17.39 2.27 19.01
CA THR A 63 17.11 1.62 17.73
C THR A 63 18.19 0.60 17.37
N VAL A 64 19.47 0.95 17.51
CA VAL A 64 20.60 0.06 17.28
C VAL A 64 20.51 -1.15 18.20
N TYR A 65 20.29 -0.93 19.50
CA TYR A 65 20.16 -2.00 20.48
C TYR A 65 18.98 -2.94 20.17
N ALA A 66 17.81 -2.36 19.89
CA ALA A 66 16.63 -3.10 19.50
C ALA A 66 16.84 -3.93 18.23
N TRP A 67 17.54 -3.37 17.23
CA TRP A 67 17.87 -4.05 15.98
C TRP A 67 18.90 -5.17 16.21
N LEU A 68 19.97 -4.92 16.98
CA LEU A 68 20.98 -5.93 17.30
C LEU A 68 20.36 -7.17 17.97
N ARG A 69 19.39 -6.98 18.87
CA ARG A 69 18.67 -8.10 19.50
C ARG A 69 17.73 -8.85 18.53
N ARG A 70 17.21 -8.18 17.51
CA ARG A 70 16.13 -8.68 16.65
C ARG A 70 16.58 -9.19 15.28
N HIS A 71 17.66 -8.67 14.72
CA HIS A 71 18.04 -8.89 13.31
C HIS A 71 18.34 -10.36 12.96
N ARG A 72 18.63 -11.20 13.96
CA ARG A 72 18.88 -12.65 13.80
C ARG A 72 17.65 -13.52 13.98
N LYS A 73 16.52 -12.97 14.44
CA LYS A 73 15.29 -13.73 14.70
C LYS A 73 14.26 -13.45 13.61
N PRO A 74 13.62 -14.48 13.03
CA PRO A 74 12.51 -14.28 12.10
C PRO A 74 11.35 -13.52 12.77
N PRO A 75 10.47 -12.86 11.99
CA PRO A 75 9.21 -12.34 12.52
C PRO A 75 8.44 -13.48 13.16
N GLN A 76 7.87 -13.23 14.33
CA GLN A 76 6.96 -14.20 14.94
C GLN A 76 5.76 -14.35 14.00
N ALA A 77 5.46 -15.60 13.64
CA ALA A 77 4.26 -15.91 12.89
C ALA A 77 3.03 -15.47 13.71
N PRO A 78 2.02 -14.86 13.07
CA PRO A 78 0.71 -14.67 13.69
C PRO A 78 0.15 -16.01 14.19
N SER A 79 -0.77 -15.98 15.15
CA SER A 79 -1.51 -17.20 15.50
C SER A 79 -2.33 -17.67 14.31
N GLU A 80 -2.68 -18.96 14.30
CA GLU A 80 -3.69 -19.46 13.37
C GLU A 80 -4.99 -18.64 13.54
N PRO A 81 -5.64 -18.30 12.41
CA PRO A 81 -6.88 -17.54 12.46
C PRO A 81 -7.97 -18.41 13.07
N VAL A 82 -8.65 -17.85 14.07
CA VAL A 82 -9.88 -18.44 14.60
C VAL A 82 -11.03 -17.66 14.01
N VAL A 83 -11.99 -18.38 13.43
CA VAL A 83 -13.21 -17.77 12.93
C VAL A 83 -14.11 -17.45 14.13
N GLY A 84 -14.26 -16.17 14.44
CA GLY A 84 -15.24 -15.74 15.43
C GLY A 84 -16.65 -15.83 14.83
N ALA A 85 -17.58 -16.50 15.52
CA ALA A 85 -18.99 -16.46 15.14
C ALA A 85 -19.56 -15.06 15.42
N THR A 86 -20.16 -14.42 14.42
CA THR A 86 -20.91 -13.17 14.59
C THR A 86 -22.31 -13.42 15.14
N VAL A 87 -23.03 -12.33 15.44
CA VAL A 87 -24.43 -12.30 15.88
C VAL A 87 -25.40 -12.65 14.73
N LYS A 88 -24.96 -12.65 13.46
CA LYS A 88 -25.74 -13.13 12.32
C LYS A 88 -25.27 -14.54 11.93
N PRO A 89 -26.16 -15.53 11.80
CA PRO A 89 -25.78 -16.83 11.25
C PRO A 89 -25.19 -16.65 9.84
N GLY A 90 -23.91 -16.97 9.63
CA GLY A 90 -23.25 -16.98 8.32
C GLY A 90 -22.20 -15.88 8.05
N ASP A 91 -22.13 -14.83 8.88
CA ASP A 91 -21.06 -13.84 8.79
C ASP A 91 -19.91 -14.27 9.72
N HIS A 92 -18.80 -14.66 9.11
CA HIS A 92 -17.61 -15.15 9.79
C HIS A 92 -16.53 -14.07 9.72
N VAL A 93 -16.11 -13.54 10.87
CA VAL A 93 -14.98 -12.60 10.93
C VAL A 93 -13.78 -13.36 11.46
N ALA A 94 -12.73 -13.45 10.64
CA ALA A 94 -11.46 -14.01 11.07
C ALA A 94 -10.82 -13.07 12.09
N VAL A 95 -10.46 -13.64 13.25
CA VAL A 95 -9.63 -12.98 14.25
C VAL A 95 -8.36 -13.78 14.47
N ARG A 96 -7.25 -13.09 14.70
CA ARG A 96 -5.99 -13.73 15.09
C ARG A 96 -5.18 -12.85 16.01
N TRP A 97 -4.32 -13.47 16.80
CA TRP A 97 -3.31 -12.74 17.54
C TRP A 97 -2.17 -12.35 16.61
N GLN A 98 -1.86 -11.05 16.60
CA GLN A 98 -0.65 -10.53 16.00
C GLN A 98 0.14 -9.80 17.08
N ARG A 99 1.07 -10.54 17.71
CA ARG A 99 1.78 -10.11 18.92
C ARG A 99 0.78 -9.84 20.06
N GLU A 100 0.88 -8.70 20.71
CA GLU A 100 0.05 -8.28 21.85
C GLU A 100 -1.37 -7.81 21.46
N HIS A 101 -1.73 -7.85 20.18
CA HIS A 101 -3.04 -7.35 19.72
C HIS A 101 -3.84 -8.49 19.11
N LEU A 102 -5.13 -8.52 19.41
CA LEU A 102 -6.09 -9.29 18.64
C LEU A 102 -6.51 -8.46 17.44
N ILE A 103 -6.43 -9.03 16.23
CA ILE A 103 -6.75 -8.32 14.99
C ILE A 103 -7.91 -9.00 14.25
N ALA A 104 -8.76 -8.19 13.63
CA ALA A 104 -9.79 -8.60 12.68
C ALA A 104 -9.55 -7.96 11.32
N VAL A 105 -9.91 -8.66 10.26
CA VAL A 105 -9.76 -8.20 8.88
C VAL A 105 -11.11 -7.78 8.28
N ILE A 106 -11.11 -6.61 7.65
CA ILE A 106 -12.17 -6.15 6.75
C ILE A 106 -11.51 -5.91 5.40
N GLU A 107 -12.04 -6.50 4.35
CA GLU A 107 -11.58 -6.29 2.99
C GLU A 107 -12.44 -5.21 2.32
N LEU A 108 -11.79 -4.28 1.62
CA LEU A 108 -12.49 -3.27 0.83
C LEU A 108 -12.60 -3.77 -0.60
N LYS A 109 -13.83 -3.91 -1.09
CA LYS A 109 -14.13 -4.39 -2.43
C LYS A 109 -14.25 -3.20 -3.36
N PRO A 110 -13.37 -3.07 -4.35
CA PRO A 110 -13.48 -1.96 -5.27
C PRO A 110 -14.67 -2.11 -6.19
N ARG A 111 -15.25 -0.98 -6.59
CA ARG A 111 -16.36 -0.96 -7.53
C ARG A 111 -15.83 -1.27 -8.94
N PRO A 112 -16.39 -2.26 -9.64
CA PRO A 112 -15.93 -2.62 -10.97
C PRO A 112 -15.99 -1.46 -11.97
N PHE A 113 -15.02 -1.44 -12.89
CA PHE A 113 -14.92 -0.48 -13.99
C PHE A 113 -14.95 0.99 -13.53
N THR A 114 -14.37 1.30 -12.36
CA THR A 114 -14.17 2.68 -11.90
C THR A 114 -12.93 3.26 -12.57
N PRO A 115 -13.05 4.26 -13.47
CA PRO A 115 -11.89 4.84 -14.11
C PRO A 115 -11.01 5.58 -13.09
N THR A 116 -9.71 5.63 -13.37
CA THR A 116 -8.77 6.52 -12.69
C THR A 116 -8.19 7.47 -13.72
N VAL A 117 -8.34 8.78 -13.50
CA VAL A 117 -7.82 9.83 -14.38
C VAL A 117 -6.65 10.53 -13.69
N ILE A 118 -5.53 10.68 -14.39
CA ILE A 118 -4.36 11.37 -13.85
C ILE A 118 -4.39 12.83 -14.26
N VAL A 119 -4.59 13.72 -13.29
CA VAL A 119 -4.62 15.18 -13.50
C VAL A 119 -3.50 15.79 -12.66
N ASP A 120 -2.59 16.54 -13.31
CA ASP A 120 -1.45 17.18 -12.63
C ASP A 120 -0.60 16.23 -11.75
N GLY A 121 -0.50 14.96 -12.18
CA GLY A 121 0.25 13.92 -11.47
C GLY A 121 -0.47 13.31 -10.26
N GLN A 122 -1.76 13.60 -10.06
CA GLN A 122 -2.61 13.05 -9.02
C GLN A 122 -3.66 12.10 -9.61
N ALA A 123 -3.93 10.99 -8.90
CA ALA A 123 -4.96 10.05 -9.31
C ALA A 123 -6.34 10.49 -8.81
N HIS A 124 -7.24 10.74 -9.74
CA HIS A 124 -8.65 10.99 -9.45
C HIS A 124 -9.48 9.76 -9.78
N THR A 125 -10.13 9.20 -8.76
CA THR A 125 -11.07 8.07 -8.88
C THR A 125 -12.17 8.23 -7.86
N ASP A 126 -13.37 7.73 -8.18
CA ASP A 126 -14.54 7.85 -7.30
C ASP A 126 -14.50 6.86 -6.13
N ASP A 127 -13.68 5.81 -6.22
CA ASP A 127 -13.69 4.70 -5.27
C ASP A 127 -12.54 4.82 -4.26
N VAL A 128 -12.79 5.62 -3.24
CA VAL A 128 -11.82 6.01 -2.21
C VAL A 128 -12.36 5.83 -0.81
N LEU A 129 -11.49 5.46 0.12
CA LEU A 129 -11.72 5.51 1.56
C LEU A 129 -11.19 6.83 2.12
N ASP A 130 -12.06 7.69 2.66
CA ASP A 130 -11.63 8.85 3.44
C ASP A 130 -11.19 8.40 4.85
N THR A 131 -9.92 8.64 5.17
CA THR A 131 -9.38 8.33 6.51
C THR A 131 -10.02 9.13 7.64
N ARG A 132 -10.64 10.28 7.36
CA ARG A 132 -11.40 11.06 8.34
C ARG A 132 -12.72 10.39 8.68
N LEU A 133 -13.46 9.93 7.68
CA LEU A 133 -14.69 9.14 7.87
C LEU A 133 -14.40 7.91 8.74
N LEU A 134 -13.33 7.17 8.44
CA LEU A 134 -12.95 6.01 9.25
C LEU A 134 -12.63 6.39 10.71
N GLN A 135 -11.95 7.52 10.94
CA GLN A 135 -11.71 8.01 12.30
C GLN A 135 -13.03 8.33 13.03
N GLU A 136 -13.95 9.02 12.36
CA GLU A 136 -15.27 9.37 12.91
C GLU A 136 -16.06 8.11 13.29
N LEU A 137 -16.07 7.10 12.41
CA LEU A 137 -16.72 5.80 12.69
C LEU A 137 -16.08 5.08 13.89
N LEU A 138 -14.75 5.11 14.03
CA LEU A 138 -14.07 4.55 15.20
C LEU A 138 -14.45 5.32 16.48
N SER A 139 -14.42 6.65 16.44
CA SER A 139 -14.77 7.50 17.60
C SER A 139 -16.18 7.25 18.10
N VAL A 140 -17.13 6.98 17.20
CA VAL A 140 -18.54 6.72 17.57
C VAL A 140 -18.76 5.28 18.04
N HIS A 141 -18.21 4.29 17.32
CA HIS A 141 -18.59 2.88 17.53
C HIS A 141 -17.61 2.07 18.38
N CYS A 142 -16.33 2.42 18.37
CA CYS A 142 -15.26 1.66 19.02
C CYS A 142 -14.03 2.54 19.36
N PRO A 143 -14.18 3.52 20.27
CA PRO A 143 -13.17 4.56 20.52
C PRO A 143 -11.86 4.04 21.16
N ASP A 144 -11.86 2.81 21.66
CA ASP A 144 -10.70 2.13 22.25
C ASP A 144 -9.98 1.19 21.26
N LEU A 145 -10.42 1.13 19.99
CA LEU A 145 -9.77 0.37 18.92
C LEU A 145 -8.92 1.27 18.01
N GLU A 146 -7.98 0.63 17.30
CA GLU A 146 -7.22 1.25 16.21
C GLU A 146 -7.53 0.53 14.89
N ALA A 147 -7.61 1.29 13.79
CA ALA A 147 -7.70 0.74 12.45
C ALA A 147 -6.38 0.93 11.70
N GLU A 148 -5.94 -0.08 10.97
CA GLU A 148 -4.80 0.02 10.06
C GLU A 148 -5.25 -0.31 8.65
N VAL A 149 -5.35 0.71 7.79
CA VAL A 149 -5.63 0.56 6.36
C VAL A 149 -4.34 0.12 5.69
N VAL A 150 -4.37 -1.04 5.04
CA VAL A 150 -3.22 -1.61 4.33
C VAL A 150 -3.59 -1.79 2.87
N SER A 151 -2.88 -1.11 1.98
CA SER A 151 -3.00 -1.36 0.53
C SER A 151 -1.72 -2.01 0.03
N ALA A 152 -1.85 -3.10 -0.74
CA ALA A 152 -0.72 -3.81 -1.33
C ALA A 152 -0.96 -4.11 -2.81
N GLY A 153 0.11 -4.11 -3.60
CA GLY A 153 0.04 -4.38 -5.03
C GLY A 153 1.21 -3.80 -5.80
N TYR A 154 1.06 -3.67 -7.11
CA TYR A 154 2.15 -3.29 -8.01
C TYR A 154 1.68 -2.37 -9.13
N ARG A 155 2.60 -1.50 -9.60
CA ARG A 155 2.33 -0.60 -10.74
C ARG A 155 2.40 -1.31 -12.07
N VAL A 156 3.31 -2.26 -12.18
CA VAL A 156 3.48 -3.13 -13.34
C VAL A 156 3.72 -4.54 -12.84
N GLY A 157 3.20 -5.52 -13.57
CA GLY A 157 3.32 -6.92 -13.21
C GLY A 157 4.61 -7.55 -13.72
N LYS A 158 4.76 -8.84 -13.43
CA LYS A 158 5.91 -9.67 -13.80
C LYS A 158 5.55 -10.78 -14.81
N THR A 159 4.36 -10.71 -15.42
CA THR A 159 3.87 -11.75 -16.34
C THR A 159 4.35 -11.54 -17.78
N ALA A 160 4.72 -10.32 -18.17
CA ALA A 160 5.23 -10.01 -19.50
C ALA A 160 6.76 -10.10 -19.60
N ALA A 161 7.25 -10.17 -20.85
CA ALA A 161 8.67 -10.05 -21.14
C ALA A 161 9.27 -8.75 -20.54
N PRO A 162 10.52 -8.75 -20.03
CA PRO A 162 11.12 -7.58 -19.37
C PRO A 162 11.13 -6.30 -20.22
N GLU A 163 11.26 -6.44 -21.55
CA GLU A 163 11.18 -5.30 -22.48
C GLU A 163 9.80 -4.63 -22.48
N VAL A 164 8.73 -5.43 -22.44
CA VAL A 164 7.34 -4.96 -22.43
C VAL A 164 7.05 -4.22 -21.13
N VAL A 165 7.48 -4.80 -20.00
CA VAL A 165 7.37 -4.16 -18.68
C VAL A 165 8.13 -2.84 -18.67
N SER A 166 9.36 -2.82 -19.18
CA SER A 166 10.20 -1.61 -19.23
C SER A 166 9.60 -0.52 -20.14
N LEU A 167 9.06 -0.91 -21.29
CA LEU A 167 8.33 -0.02 -22.20
C LEU A 167 7.12 0.58 -21.49
N TYR A 168 6.27 -0.26 -20.89
CA TYR A 168 5.06 0.21 -20.21
C TYR A 168 5.39 1.14 -19.03
N GLN A 169 6.44 0.83 -18.25
CA GLN A 169 6.95 1.73 -17.20
C GLN A 169 7.41 3.10 -17.72
N ARG A 170 7.90 3.19 -18.98
CA ARG A 170 8.20 4.47 -19.62
C ARG A 170 6.93 5.20 -20.01
N VAL A 171 5.96 4.50 -20.59
CA VAL A 171 4.67 5.05 -21.03
C VAL A 171 3.90 5.65 -19.85
N ILE A 172 3.75 4.92 -18.75
CA ILE A 172 3.01 5.40 -17.56
C ILE A 172 3.84 6.36 -16.69
N GLY A 173 5.13 6.52 -16.97
CA GLY A 173 6.02 7.44 -16.25
C GLY A 173 5.90 7.36 -14.72
N ALA A 174 5.50 8.49 -14.11
CA ALA A 174 5.33 8.66 -12.67
C ALA A 174 3.85 8.64 -12.24
N ASP A 175 2.95 8.17 -13.10
CA ASP A 175 1.52 8.18 -12.80
C ASP A 175 1.23 7.30 -11.57
N PRO A 176 0.49 7.79 -10.56
CA PRO A 176 0.12 7.04 -9.36
C PRO A 176 -1.00 6.01 -9.62
N ALA A 177 -0.88 5.29 -10.73
CA ALA A 177 -1.84 4.31 -11.23
C ALA A 177 -1.28 2.90 -11.06
N PRO A 178 -1.57 2.20 -9.94
CA PRO A 178 -1.20 0.80 -9.84
C PRO A 178 -2.05 -0.08 -10.75
N ALA A 179 -1.39 -0.98 -11.48
CA ALA A 179 -2.05 -2.00 -12.29
C ALA A 179 -2.87 -2.97 -11.44
N ASN A 180 -2.34 -3.34 -10.26
CA ASN A 180 -3.06 -4.14 -9.28
C ASN A 180 -2.91 -3.52 -7.88
N ARG A 181 -4.01 -3.35 -7.16
CA ARG A 181 -4.04 -2.90 -5.76
C ARG A 181 -5.23 -3.51 -5.04
N ARG A 182 -4.97 -4.07 -3.87
CA ARG A 182 -5.98 -4.54 -2.92
C ARG A 182 -5.81 -3.81 -1.60
N THR A 183 -6.92 -3.55 -0.93
CA THR A 183 -6.94 -2.77 0.32
C THR A 183 -7.76 -3.48 1.39
N TRP A 184 -7.21 -3.50 2.59
CA TRP A 184 -7.86 -4.05 3.79
C TRP A 184 -7.81 -3.05 4.93
N ILE A 185 -8.71 -3.20 5.89
CA ILE A 185 -8.67 -2.55 7.20
C ILE A 185 -8.43 -3.64 8.24
N MET A 186 -7.34 -3.53 8.99
CA MET A 186 -7.09 -4.34 10.17
C MET A 186 -7.59 -3.59 11.40
N LEU A 187 -8.66 -4.05 12.03
CA LEU A 187 -9.04 -3.56 13.36
C LEU A 187 -8.18 -4.23 14.41
N ARG A 188 -7.61 -3.44 15.32
CA ARG A 188 -6.63 -3.86 16.30
C ARG A 188 -7.17 -3.59 17.70
N ALA A 189 -7.28 -4.64 18.50
CA ALA A 189 -7.65 -4.56 19.90
C ALA A 189 -6.43 -4.82 20.78
N ASP A 190 -6.07 -3.82 21.57
CA ASP A 190 -5.14 -3.95 22.69
C ASP A 190 -5.93 -4.42 23.93
N PRO A 191 -5.62 -5.60 24.52
CA PRO A 191 -6.35 -6.14 25.66
C PRO A 191 -6.44 -5.17 26.84
N GLU A 192 -5.40 -4.37 27.10
CA GLU A 192 -5.38 -3.44 28.23
C GLU A 192 -6.34 -2.26 27.99
N ARG A 193 -6.32 -1.69 26.79
CA ARG A 193 -7.15 -0.53 26.42
C ARG A 193 -8.62 -0.91 26.26
N THR A 194 -8.89 -2.10 25.71
CA THR A 194 -10.23 -2.55 25.34
C THR A 194 -10.93 -3.36 26.43
N CYS A 195 -10.26 -3.58 27.57
CA CYS A 195 -10.73 -4.41 28.68
C CYS A 195 -12.18 -4.08 29.11
N LYS A 196 -12.49 -2.80 29.32
CA LYS A 196 -13.84 -2.36 29.74
C LYS A 196 -14.93 -2.69 28.71
N SER A 197 -14.62 -2.58 27.42
CA SER A 197 -15.57 -2.88 26.33
C SER A 197 -15.73 -4.39 26.12
N ALA A 198 -14.63 -5.14 26.27
CA ALA A 198 -14.60 -6.59 26.17
C ALA A 198 -15.41 -7.27 27.30
N GLN A 199 -15.20 -6.85 28.56
CA GLN A 199 -15.86 -7.41 29.73
C GLN A 199 -17.39 -7.28 29.72
N ARG A 200 -17.95 -6.32 28.97
CA ARG A 200 -19.41 -6.20 28.79
C ARG A 200 -20.03 -7.29 27.92
N ARG A 201 -19.21 -8.13 27.27
CA ARG A 201 -19.64 -9.12 26.27
C ARG A 201 -19.36 -10.56 26.66
N ASP A 202 -18.21 -10.79 27.30
CA ASP A 202 -17.84 -12.06 27.93
C ASP A 202 -16.58 -11.86 28.79
N GLU A 203 -16.18 -12.91 29.51
CA GLU A 203 -14.93 -12.93 30.27
C GLU A 203 -13.71 -13.25 29.38
N GLY A 204 -12.57 -12.68 29.77
CA GLY A 204 -11.26 -12.98 29.17
C GLY A 204 -11.19 -12.75 27.64
N VAL A 205 -10.51 -13.66 26.95
CA VAL A 205 -10.24 -13.57 25.50
C VAL A 205 -11.52 -13.69 24.67
N ALA A 206 -12.53 -14.42 25.15
CA ALA A 206 -13.82 -14.54 24.47
C ALA A 206 -14.53 -13.19 24.37
N GLY A 207 -14.49 -12.38 25.43
CA GLY A 207 -15.08 -11.05 25.46
C GLY A 207 -14.39 -10.10 24.48
N LEU A 208 -13.06 -10.18 24.42
CA LEU A 208 -12.24 -9.41 23.47
C LEU A 208 -12.55 -9.78 22.02
N ALA A 209 -12.62 -11.08 21.72
CA ALA A 209 -12.95 -11.57 20.38
C ALA A 209 -14.37 -11.13 19.96
N ARG A 210 -15.38 -11.31 20.82
CA ARG A 210 -16.75 -10.83 20.54
C ARG A 210 -16.81 -9.33 20.35
N TYR A 211 -16.03 -8.56 21.12
CA TYR A 211 -15.95 -7.12 20.94
C TYR A 211 -15.42 -6.75 19.56
N LEU A 212 -14.28 -7.35 19.20
CA LEU A 212 -13.60 -7.04 17.94
C LEU A 212 -14.44 -7.46 16.73
N VAL A 213 -15.04 -8.65 16.77
CA VAL A 213 -15.96 -9.16 15.73
C VAL A 213 -17.15 -8.22 15.55
N ALA A 214 -17.84 -7.86 16.63
CA ALA A 214 -18.99 -6.95 16.57
C ALA A 214 -18.60 -5.56 16.06
N SER A 215 -17.40 -5.09 16.39
CA SER A 215 -16.89 -3.80 15.91
C SER A 215 -16.52 -3.85 14.43
N ALA A 216 -15.94 -4.96 13.96
CA ALA A 216 -15.62 -5.18 12.56
C ALA A 216 -16.88 -5.14 11.69
N THR A 217 -17.93 -5.87 12.09
CA THR A 217 -19.22 -5.86 11.38
C THR A 217 -19.82 -4.45 11.34
N ARG A 218 -19.83 -3.72 12.45
CA ARG A 218 -20.36 -2.35 12.49
C ARG A 218 -19.58 -1.39 11.60
N ILE A 219 -18.25 -1.46 11.62
CA ILE A 219 -17.41 -0.60 10.77
C ILE A 219 -17.65 -0.94 9.29
N ALA A 220 -17.71 -2.22 8.92
CA ALA A 220 -18.02 -2.65 7.56
C ALA A 220 -19.40 -2.15 7.09
N ASP A 221 -20.45 -2.37 7.88
CA ASP A 221 -21.82 -1.93 7.57
C ASP A 221 -21.92 -0.40 7.40
N ASN A 222 -21.25 0.37 8.27
CA ASN A 222 -21.26 1.83 8.19
C ASN A 222 -20.42 2.36 7.02
N LEU A 223 -19.30 1.72 6.69
CA LEU A 223 -18.54 2.04 5.48
C LEU A 223 -19.38 1.79 4.23
N ALA A 224 -20.06 0.65 4.15
CA ALA A 224 -20.95 0.31 3.04
C ALA A 224 -22.10 1.32 2.90
N SER A 225 -22.68 1.75 4.02
CA SER A 225 -23.71 2.80 4.07
C SER A 225 -23.22 4.18 3.59
N ASN A 226 -21.90 4.43 3.66
CA ASN A 226 -21.24 5.62 3.13
C ASN A 226 -20.63 5.40 1.73
N GLY A 227 -21.00 4.30 1.05
CA GLY A 227 -20.58 4.00 -0.30
C GLY A 227 -19.22 3.31 -0.44
N VAL A 228 -18.56 2.95 0.66
CA VAL A 228 -17.32 2.15 0.62
C VAL A 228 -17.68 0.68 0.84
N ASP A 229 -17.65 -0.14 -0.21
CA ASP A 229 -17.98 -1.55 -0.08
C ASP A 229 -16.91 -2.27 0.76
N ALA A 230 -17.33 -2.72 1.94
CA ALA A 230 -16.47 -3.26 2.98
C ALA A 230 -17.08 -4.57 3.47
N VAL A 231 -16.30 -5.65 3.40
CA VAL A 231 -16.75 -6.99 3.74
C VAL A 231 -15.83 -7.57 4.81
N CYS A 232 -16.38 -8.09 5.90
CA CYS A 232 -15.56 -8.76 6.90
C CYS A 232 -14.88 -10.00 6.31
N GLY A 233 -13.56 -10.10 6.49
CA GLY A 233 -12.77 -11.21 5.95
C GLY A 233 -12.99 -12.49 6.75
N ARG A 234 -13.14 -13.62 6.03
CA ARG A 234 -13.26 -14.96 6.61
C ARG A 234 -11.91 -15.64 6.85
N SER A 235 -10.84 -15.10 6.27
CA SER A 235 -9.45 -15.54 6.42
C SER A 235 -8.51 -14.35 6.26
N PHE A 236 -7.25 -14.53 6.67
CA PHE A 236 -6.16 -13.59 6.40
C PHE A 236 -5.34 -13.98 5.16
N ASP A 237 -5.66 -15.07 4.46
CA ASP A 237 -4.82 -15.62 3.38
C ASP A 237 -4.55 -14.61 2.26
N ASP A 238 -5.58 -13.93 1.75
CA ASP A 238 -5.41 -12.92 0.69
C ASP A 238 -4.54 -11.75 1.15
N PHE A 239 -4.72 -11.31 2.40
CA PHE A 239 -3.91 -10.26 3.01
C PHE A 239 -2.45 -10.70 3.20
N ASP A 240 -2.24 -11.92 3.69
CA ASP A 240 -0.91 -12.48 3.91
C ASP A 240 -0.18 -12.69 2.59
N HIS A 241 -0.87 -13.22 1.57
CA HIS A 241 -0.32 -13.37 0.21
C HIS A 241 0.06 -12.01 -0.38
N ALA A 242 -0.83 -11.01 -0.29
CA ALA A 242 -0.57 -9.69 -0.84
C ALA A 242 0.50 -8.90 -0.08
N THR A 243 0.76 -9.20 1.19
CA THR A 243 1.78 -8.52 1.99
C THR A 243 3.06 -9.33 2.16
N ASP A 244 3.14 -10.54 1.60
CA ASP A 244 4.34 -11.34 1.63
C ASP A 244 5.46 -10.67 0.81
N ILE A 245 6.64 -10.64 1.42
CA ILE A 245 7.87 -10.11 0.82
C ILE A 245 8.97 -11.17 0.77
N GLY A 246 8.62 -12.43 1.06
CA GLY A 246 9.54 -13.56 1.15
C GLY A 246 10.64 -13.31 2.18
N PHE A 247 10.29 -12.80 3.37
CA PHE A 247 11.25 -12.35 4.39
C PHE A 247 12.32 -13.42 4.67
N GLU A 248 13.61 -13.06 4.53
CA GLU A 248 14.72 -13.89 5.00
C GLU A 248 15.46 -13.25 6.18
N ARG A 249 15.81 -11.96 6.04
CA ARG A 249 16.63 -11.27 7.04
C ARG A 249 16.42 -9.76 7.03
N GLU A 250 16.36 -9.18 8.22
CA GLU A 250 16.42 -7.73 8.40
C GLU A 250 17.87 -7.23 8.37
N ARG A 251 18.16 -6.25 7.53
CA ARG A 251 19.37 -5.42 7.59
C ARG A 251 19.01 -4.04 8.10
N TRP A 252 20.04 -3.23 8.38
CA TRP A 252 19.85 -1.89 8.93
C TRP A 252 18.94 -0.99 8.09
N SER A 253 19.04 -1.06 6.76
CA SER A 253 18.33 -0.14 5.84
C SER A 253 17.31 -0.83 4.94
N MET A 254 17.17 -2.15 5.02
CA MET A 254 16.30 -2.95 4.16
C MET A 254 16.05 -4.34 4.76
N ILE A 255 15.06 -5.03 4.24
CA ILE A 255 14.82 -6.46 4.40
C ILE A 255 15.32 -7.15 3.14
N LYS A 256 16.15 -8.19 3.30
CA LYS A 256 16.44 -9.14 2.22
C LYS A 256 15.32 -10.19 2.23
N GLY A 257 14.59 -10.28 1.13
CA GLY A 257 13.69 -11.39 0.86
C GLY A 257 14.37 -12.45 -0.01
N ARG A 258 13.62 -13.48 -0.40
CA ARG A 258 14.11 -14.62 -1.21
C ARG A 258 14.79 -14.15 -2.51
N ASP A 259 14.04 -13.40 -3.31
CA ASP A 259 14.47 -12.95 -4.65
C ASP A 259 14.41 -11.42 -4.82
N ALA A 260 14.16 -10.68 -3.74
CA ALA A 260 13.97 -9.24 -3.79
C ALA A 260 14.41 -8.54 -2.49
N TYR A 261 14.47 -7.21 -2.54
CA TYR A 261 14.79 -6.37 -1.41
C TYR A 261 13.62 -5.44 -1.10
N THR A 262 13.19 -5.42 0.15
CA THR A 262 12.14 -4.50 0.61
C THR A 262 12.76 -3.42 1.49
N ALA A 263 12.38 -2.16 1.30
CA ALA A 263 12.76 -1.10 2.22
C ALA A 263 11.53 -0.32 2.68
N ALA A 264 11.49 -0.02 3.98
CA ALA A 264 10.49 0.81 4.61
C ALA A 264 10.91 2.29 4.60
N TYR A 265 9.93 3.14 4.35
CA TYR A 265 10.07 4.58 4.18
C TYR A 265 8.93 5.33 4.86
N THR A 266 9.19 6.61 5.15
CA THR A 266 8.17 7.61 5.43
C THR A 266 8.04 8.53 4.23
N ALA A 267 6.81 8.86 3.86
CA ALA A 267 6.49 9.68 2.71
C ALA A 267 5.21 10.49 3.00
N PRO A 268 5.31 11.76 3.43
CA PRO A 268 4.15 12.56 3.84
C PRO A 268 3.29 13.06 2.66
N GLY A 269 3.55 12.61 1.43
CA GLY A 269 2.89 13.08 0.21
C GLY A 269 1.61 12.35 -0.18
N GLY A 270 1.12 11.42 0.65
CA GLY A 270 -0.12 10.68 0.37
C GLY A 270 0.01 9.64 -0.76
N PRO A 271 -1.11 9.01 -1.15
CA PRO A 271 -1.11 7.88 -2.08
C PRO A 271 -0.51 8.21 -3.44
N ASP A 272 -0.64 9.43 -3.95
CA ASP A 272 -0.04 9.82 -5.23
C ASP A 272 1.49 9.74 -5.20
N LEU A 273 2.10 10.18 -4.10
CA LEU A 273 3.55 10.03 -3.93
C LEU A 273 3.95 8.55 -3.73
N TRP A 274 3.12 7.78 -3.04
CA TRP A 274 3.42 6.38 -2.70
C TRP A 274 3.39 5.50 -3.95
N TRP A 275 2.33 5.64 -4.75
CA TRP A 275 2.05 4.84 -5.93
C TRP A 275 2.67 5.39 -7.22
N SER A 276 3.37 6.53 -7.19
CA SER A 276 4.21 7.00 -8.30
C SER A 276 5.63 6.44 -8.23
N ALA A 277 6.07 5.95 -7.06
CA ALA A 277 7.39 5.37 -6.89
C ALA A 277 7.54 4.07 -7.71
N ARG A 278 8.68 3.90 -8.37
CA ARG A 278 8.98 2.65 -9.10
C ARG A 278 9.37 1.56 -8.12
N ALA A 279 8.54 0.52 -8.04
CA ALA A 279 8.75 -0.67 -7.24
C ALA A 279 8.05 -1.86 -7.90
N ASP A 280 8.59 -3.06 -7.67
CA ASP A 280 8.00 -4.31 -8.13
C ASP A 280 6.80 -4.72 -7.27
N HIS A 281 6.77 -4.25 -6.02
CA HIS A 281 5.65 -4.39 -5.10
C HIS A 281 5.66 -3.22 -4.12
N THR A 282 4.48 -2.73 -3.76
CA THR A 282 4.29 -1.60 -2.85
C THR A 282 3.28 -2.00 -1.78
N ILE A 283 3.63 -1.76 -0.51
CA ILE A 283 2.74 -1.92 0.62
C ILE A 283 2.65 -0.58 1.34
N THR A 284 1.45 -0.04 1.48
CA THR A 284 1.19 1.19 2.24
C THR A 284 0.40 0.83 3.48
N ARG A 285 0.70 1.48 4.60
CA ARG A 285 0.00 1.29 5.88
C ARG A 285 -0.37 2.66 6.41
N VAL A 286 -1.64 2.85 6.75
CA VAL A 286 -2.20 4.07 7.36
C VAL A 286 -2.94 3.66 8.62
N ARG A 287 -2.39 3.97 9.78
CA ARG A 287 -3.06 3.77 11.07
C ARG A 287 -3.87 4.98 11.44
N ILE A 288 -5.08 4.71 11.88
CA ILE A 288 -6.08 5.67 12.31
C ILE A 288 -6.55 5.22 13.69
N ALA A 289 -6.56 6.15 14.61
CA ALA A 289 -7.12 5.96 15.94
C ALA A 289 -7.87 7.24 16.32
N PRO A 290 -8.92 7.14 17.14
CA PRO A 290 -9.61 8.31 17.68
C PRO A 290 -8.63 9.32 18.29
N ASP A 291 -8.88 10.61 18.01
CA ASP A 291 -8.14 11.76 18.54
C ASP A 291 -6.62 11.79 18.28
N MET A 292 -6.14 10.94 17.37
CA MET A 292 -4.72 10.85 17.00
C MET A 292 -4.55 11.14 15.51
N PRO A 293 -3.54 11.95 15.11
CA PRO A 293 -3.28 12.16 13.70
C PRO A 293 -2.91 10.82 13.05
N PRO A 294 -3.37 10.56 11.80
CA PRO A 294 -3.10 9.30 11.14
C PRO A 294 -1.59 9.10 10.97
N GLN A 295 -1.13 7.86 11.05
CA GLN A 295 0.28 7.52 10.96
C GLN A 295 0.53 6.62 9.77
N THR A 296 1.59 6.87 9.00
CA THR A 296 1.83 6.18 7.73
C THR A 296 3.23 5.62 7.59
N THR A 297 3.34 4.51 6.86
CA THR A 297 4.59 3.92 6.38
C THR A 297 4.37 3.29 5.01
N VAL A 298 5.40 3.35 4.18
CA VAL A 298 5.40 2.74 2.84
C VAL A 298 6.57 1.77 2.74
N LEU A 299 6.32 0.58 2.24
CA LEU A 299 7.33 -0.40 1.90
C LEU A 299 7.38 -0.56 0.39
N LEU A 300 8.58 -0.46 -0.17
CA LEU A 300 8.84 -0.65 -1.59
C LEU A 300 9.76 -1.84 -1.76
N THR A 301 9.33 -2.79 -2.58
CA THR A 301 10.08 -3.99 -2.95
C THR A 301 10.65 -3.84 -4.34
N THR A 302 11.93 -4.14 -4.51
CA THR A 302 12.64 -4.08 -5.78
C THR A 302 13.55 -5.29 -5.95
N ALA A 303 13.73 -5.77 -7.18
CA ALA A 303 14.68 -6.84 -7.52
C ALA A 303 16.12 -6.46 -7.16
N GLY A 304 16.49 -5.20 -7.40
CA GLY A 304 17.79 -4.64 -7.02
C GLY A 304 17.82 -4.07 -5.60
N LYS A 305 19.01 -3.67 -5.14
CA LYS A 305 19.15 -2.94 -3.87
C LYS A 305 18.29 -1.67 -3.89
N PRO A 306 17.51 -1.41 -2.82
CA PRO A 306 16.54 -0.35 -2.81
C PRO A 306 17.25 1.01 -2.84
N LYS A 307 16.77 1.92 -3.68
CA LYS A 307 17.14 3.35 -3.71
C LYS A 307 16.07 4.17 -3.00
N THR A 308 16.40 5.36 -2.51
CA THR A 308 15.42 6.24 -1.86
C THR A 308 14.77 7.13 -2.92
N PRO A 309 13.46 6.98 -3.21
CA PRO A 309 12.79 7.83 -4.19
C PRO A 309 12.68 9.28 -3.70
N ARG A 310 12.43 10.21 -4.62
CA ARG A 310 12.20 11.63 -4.29
C ARG A 310 10.96 11.75 -3.40
N GLY A 311 11.04 12.52 -2.32
CA GLY A 311 9.94 12.69 -1.35
C GLY A 311 9.89 11.64 -0.24
N PHE A 312 10.72 10.60 -0.30
CA PHE A 312 10.78 9.53 0.71
C PHE A 312 11.95 9.73 1.67
N SER A 313 11.79 9.25 2.90
CA SER A 313 12.86 9.13 3.89
C SER A 313 12.94 7.71 4.40
N ARG A 314 14.11 7.06 4.30
CA ARG A 314 14.28 5.65 4.65
C ARG A 314 14.29 5.43 6.16
N LEU A 315 13.62 4.37 6.62
CA LEU A 315 13.55 4.00 8.04
C LEU A 315 14.69 3.09 8.47
N PHE A 316 15.80 3.64 8.94
CA PHE A 316 16.93 2.84 9.42
C PHE A 316 16.64 2.14 10.77
N GLY A 317 17.04 0.87 10.89
CA GLY A 317 16.93 0.03 12.08
C GLY A 317 15.51 -0.36 12.47
N GLY A 318 14.52 -0.05 11.62
CA GLY A 318 13.10 -0.20 11.93
C GLY A 318 12.30 -0.86 10.82
N GLN A 319 12.95 -1.67 9.98
CA GLN A 319 12.38 -2.24 8.76
C GLN A 319 11.32 -3.31 9.06
N ARG A 320 11.65 -4.27 9.93
CA ARG A 320 10.70 -5.33 10.33
C ARG A 320 9.53 -4.78 11.15
N PRO A 321 9.71 -3.88 12.14
CA PRO A 321 8.57 -3.27 12.80
C PRO A 321 7.70 -2.44 11.85
N ALA A 322 8.28 -1.79 10.83
CA ALA A 322 7.52 -1.09 9.79
C ALA A 322 6.64 -2.04 8.95
N LEU A 323 7.17 -3.21 8.56
CA LEU A 323 6.39 -4.25 7.89
C LEU A 323 5.18 -4.70 8.72
N GLN A 324 5.28 -4.65 10.05
CA GLN A 324 4.24 -5.06 10.99
C GLN A 324 3.46 -3.87 11.60
N GLY A 325 3.56 -2.69 10.99
CA GLY A 325 2.79 -1.51 11.39
C GLY A 325 3.21 -0.82 12.70
N GLN A 326 4.40 -1.04 13.26
CA GLN A 326 4.79 -0.46 14.57
C GLN A 326 5.64 0.82 14.49
N ASN A 327 6.25 1.11 13.34
CA ASN A 327 7.08 2.31 13.13
C ASN A 327 6.41 3.24 12.12
N LEU A 328 5.19 3.66 12.42
CA LEU A 328 4.43 4.59 11.61
C LEU A 328 4.77 6.03 12.01
N VAL A 329 4.72 6.96 11.06
CA VAL A 329 5.01 8.37 11.33
C VAL A 329 3.77 9.21 11.08
N ALA A 330 3.50 10.14 11.99
CA ALA A 330 2.38 11.07 11.91
C ALA A 330 2.31 11.75 10.53
N ASN A 331 1.10 11.80 10.00
CA ASN A 331 0.74 12.29 8.69
C ASN A 331 -0.61 13.01 8.77
N ARG A 332 -1.14 13.43 7.63
CA ARG A 332 -2.44 14.07 7.49
C ARG A 332 -3.48 13.07 6.99
N HIS A 333 -4.75 13.37 7.26
CA HIS A 333 -5.84 12.67 6.60
C HIS A 333 -5.72 12.80 5.09
N CYS A 334 -6.06 11.73 4.39
CA CYS A 334 -6.10 11.63 2.95
C CYS A 334 -7.24 10.71 2.51
N GLN A 335 -7.55 10.76 1.22
CA GLN A 335 -8.41 9.79 0.54
C GLN A 335 -7.52 8.68 -0.02
N LEU A 336 -7.87 7.43 0.26
CA LEU A 336 -7.11 6.27 -0.15
C LEU A 336 -7.89 5.52 -1.24
N PRO A 337 -7.42 5.50 -2.50
CA PRO A 337 -8.01 4.66 -3.53
C PRO A 337 -8.02 3.18 -3.12
N ILE A 338 -9.17 2.53 -3.26
CA ILE A 338 -9.42 1.19 -2.71
C ILE A 338 -8.88 0.10 -3.65
N GLY A 339 -9.26 0.15 -4.92
CA GLY A 339 -8.90 -0.84 -5.95
C GLY A 339 -7.79 -0.40 -6.88
N SER A 340 -7.53 -1.19 -7.91
CA SER A 340 -6.55 -0.91 -8.95
C SER A 340 -6.93 0.32 -9.78
N ALA A 341 -5.92 1.03 -10.31
CA ALA A 341 -6.17 1.93 -11.43
C ALA A 341 -6.33 1.13 -12.74
N GLY A 342 -5.55 0.05 -12.87
CA GLY A 342 -5.66 -0.92 -13.96
C GLY A 342 -4.80 -0.58 -15.17
N VAL A 343 -5.36 -0.77 -16.35
CA VAL A 343 -4.65 -0.65 -17.64
C VAL A 343 -4.87 0.75 -18.22
N LEU A 344 -3.81 1.37 -18.78
CA LEU A 344 -3.91 2.63 -19.52
C LEU A 344 -4.72 2.41 -20.82
N VAL A 345 -5.94 2.94 -20.87
CA VAL A 345 -6.87 2.76 -22.00
C VAL A 345 -6.86 3.95 -22.97
N GLY A 346 -6.44 5.12 -22.53
CA GLY A 346 -6.35 6.32 -23.36
C GLY A 346 -6.09 7.57 -22.54
N GLU A 347 -6.44 8.73 -23.07
CA GLU A 347 -6.40 10.01 -22.39
C GLU A 347 -7.72 10.78 -22.59
N THR A 348 -7.98 11.77 -21.74
CA THR A 348 -9.10 12.71 -21.92
C THR A 348 -8.80 13.70 -23.04
N VAL A 349 -9.79 14.54 -23.38
CA VAL A 349 -9.62 15.66 -24.32
C VAL A 349 -8.49 16.61 -23.89
N ASN A 350 -8.26 16.75 -22.58
CA ASN A 350 -7.22 17.59 -21.99
C ASN A 350 -5.87 16.88 -21.84
N ARG A 351 -5.70 15.70 -22.48
CA ARG A 351 -4.49 14.87 -22.41
C ARG A 351 -4.17 14.37 -21.00
N CYS A 352 -5.20 14.12 -20.20
CA CYS A 352 -5.05 13.45 -18.91
C CYS A 352 -5.13 11.93 -19.11
N PRO A 353 -4.11 11.14 -18.73
CA PRO A 353 -4.16 9.67 -18.83
C PRO A 353 -5.38 9.09 -18.12
N VAL A 354 -6.01 8.09 -18.75
CA VAL A 354 -7.19 7.37 -18.24
C VAL A 354 -6.86 5.89 -18.12
N TYR A 355 -7.03 5.37 -16.91
CA TYR A 355 -6.84 3.97 -16.56
C TYR A 355 -8.19 3.31 -16.25
N MET A 356 -8.29 2.01 -16.55
CA MET A 356 -9.48 1.20 -16.27
C MET A 356 -9.08 -0.12 -15.61
N PRO A 357 -9.67 -0.48 -14.46
CA PRO A 357 -9.47 -1.79 -13.83
C PRO A 357 -10.25 -2.89 -14.57
N PHE A 358 -9.63 -4.07 -14.64
CA PHE A 358 -10.18 -5.29 -15.26
C PHE A 358 -9.99 -6.51 -14.35
N ASP A 359 -9.42 -6.33 -13.17
CA ASP A 359 -8.99 -7.37 -12.25
C ASP A 359 -10.01 -7.69 -11.13
N ASP A 360 -11.19 -7.07 -11.19
CA ASP A 360 -12.24 -7.19 -10.16
C ASP A 360 -13.38 -8.14 -10.53
N VAL A 361 -13.81 -8.15 -11.81
CA VAL A 361 -14.92 -8.98 -12.30
C VAL A 361 -14.64 -9.51 -13.71
N ASP A 362 -15.21 -10.67 -14.00
CA ASP A 362 -15.12 -11.27 -15.33
C ASP A 362 -15.81 -10.37 -16.37
N ALA A 363 -15.14 -10.17 -17.51
CA ALA A 363 -15.61 -9.28 -18.55
C ALA A 363 -15.29 -9.82 -19.95
N SER A 364 -16.10 -9.45 -20.93
CA SER A 364 -15.84 -9.65 -22.35
C SER A 364 -15.53 -8.28 -22.97
N ILE A 365 -14.34 -8.12 -23.54
CA ILE A 365 -13.92 -6.88 -24.19
C ILE A 365 -13.99 -6.99 -25.71
N ALA A 366 -14.77 -6.11 -26.32
CA ALA A 366 -14.81 -5.90 -27.77
C ALA A 366 -13.80 -4.83 -28.16
N LEU A 367 -12.74 -5.23 -28.86
CA LEU A 367 -11.65 -4.36 -29.29
C LEU A 367 -11.92 -3.88 -30.73
N GLY A 368 -11.92 -2.57 -30.93
CA GLY A 368 -12.45 -1.96 -32.17
C GLY A 368 -11.57 -2.12 -33.42
N ASP A 369 -10.27 -2.34 -33.26
CA ASP A 369 -9.33 -2.53 -34.36
C ASP A 369 -8.06 -3.28 -33.88
N ALA A 370 -7.22 -3.70 -34.84
CA ALA A 370 -5.98 -4.42 -34.56
C ALA A 370 -5.02 -3.64 -33.65
N GLN A 371 -4.95 -2.32 -33.79
CA GLN A 371 -4.08 -1.49 -32.95
C GLN A 371 -4.56 -1.47 -31.49
N THR A 372 -5.86 -1.33 -31.27
CA THR A 372 -6.47 -1.40 -29.92
C THR A 372 -6.23 -2.76 -29.29
N PHE A 373 -6.34 -3.83 -30.08
CA PHE A 373 -6.03 -5.18 -29.62
C PHE A 373 -4.57 -5.30 -29.17
N THR A 374 -3.62 -4.89 -30.01
CA THR A 374 -2.18 -4.89 -29.67
C THR A 374 -1.92 -4.10 -28.40
N GLN A 375 -2.41 -2.86 -28.33
CA GLN A 375 -2.17 -1.97 -27.18
C GLN A 375 -2.75 -2.55 -25.90
N PHE A 376 -4.01 -3.02 -25.94
CA PHE A 376 -4.63 -3.62 -24.78
C PHE A 376 -3.87 -4.86 -24.32
N ALA A 377 -3.54 -5.79 -25.21
CA ALA A 377 -2.84 -7.02 -24.86
C ALA A 377 -1.41 -6.75 -24.32
N VAL A 378 -0.63 -5.89 -24.97
CA VAL A 378 0.72 -5.51 -24.51
C VAL A 378 0.67 -4.87 -23.12
N ARG A 379 -0.24 -3.91 -22.91
CA ARG A 379 -0.37 -3.20 -21.63
C ARG A 379 -0.96 -4.08 -20.54
N ALA A 380 -1.91 -4.95 -20.88
CA ALA A 380 -2.49 -5.92 -19.95
C ALA A 380 -1.44 -6.93 -19.46
N ALA A 381 -0.59 -7.43 -20.36
CA ALA A 381 0.56 -8.26 -19.99
C ALA A 381 1.51 -7.48 -19.05
N ALA A 382 1.87 -6.25 -19.41
CA ALA A 382 2.73 -5.41 -18.57
C ALA A 382 2.08 -5.04 -17.21
N ALA A 383 0.75 -5.02 -17.16
CA ALA A 383 -0.07 -4.78 -15.97
C ALA A 383 -0.26 -6.04 -15.11
N GLY A 384 0.40 -7.17 -15.42
CA GLY A 384 0.32 -8.39 -14.61
C GLY A 384 -0.75 -9.39 -15.04
N GLY A 385 -1.47 -9.12 -16.13
CA GLY A 385 -2.37 -10.09 -16.74
C GLY A 385 -1.60 -11.20 -17.44
N ILE A 386 -2.10 -12.43 -17.36
CA ILE A 386 -1.62 -13.56 -18.15
C ILE A 386 -2.43 -13.57 -19.44
N VAL A 387 -1.84 -13.03 -20.51
CA VAL A 387 -2.46 -12.97 -21.82
C VAL A 387 -2.39 -14.33 -22.50
N THR A 388 -3.51 -14.77 -23.07
CA THR A 388 -3.63 -15.96 -23.93
C THR A 388 -4.24 -15.52 -25.25
N VAL A 389 -3.64 -15.92 -26.37
CA VAL A 389 -4.12 -15.62 -27.72
C VAL A 389 -4.19 -16.89 -28.57
N GLY A 390 -4.90 -16.83 -29.69
CA GLY A 390 -5.03 -17.95 -30.61
C GLY A 390 -3.70 -18.31 -31.31
N PRO A 391 -3.55 -19.55 -31.83
CA PRO A 391 -2.32 -20.02 -32.48
C PRO A 391 -1.82 -19.12 -33.64
N GLN A 392 -2.73 -18.44 -34.33
CA GLN A 392 -2.39 -17.51 -35.41
C GLN A 392 -1.58 -16.28 -34.95
N PHE A 393 -1.48 -16.03 -33.64
CA PHE A 393 -0.73 -14.93 -33.06
C PHE A 393 0.58 -15.37 -32.40
N GLU A 394 1.18 -16.49 -32.82
CA GLU A 394 2.38 -17.07 -32.18
C GLU A 394 3.56 -16.07 -32.04
N GLU A 395 3.88 -15.35 -33.11
CA GLU A 395 4.96 -14.36 -33.10
C GLU A 395 4.69 -13.23 -32.10
N PHE A 396 3.47 -12.66 -32.17
CA PHE A 396 3.01 -11.65 -31.21
C PHE A 396 3.05 -12.17 -29.77
N ALA A 397 2.58 -13.39 -29.53
CA ALA A 397 2.56 -14.00 -28.21
C ALA A 397 3.96 -14.12 -27.61
N ARG A 398 4.94 -14.56 -28.42
CA ARG A 398 6.34 -14.68 -28.02
C ARG A 398 6.94 -13.32 -27.63
N LEU A 399 6.63 -12.26 -28.39
CA LEU A 399 7.14 -10.92 -28.11
C LEU A 399 6.63 -10.33 -26.79
N ILE A 400 5.39 -10.66 -26.40
CA ILE A 400 4.80 -10.12 -25.17
C ILE A 400 4.92 -11.06 -23.96
N GLY A 401 5.32 -12.31 -24.16
CA GLY A 401 5.30 -13.36 -23.14
C GLY A 401 3.90 -13.92 -22.87
N ALA A 402 3.03 -13.92 -23.88
CA ALA A 402 1.69 -14.49 -23.81
C ALA A 402 1.68 -15.99 -24.11
N HIS A 403 0.62 -16.65 -23.67
CA HIS A 403 0.35 -18.06 -23.94
C HIS A 403 -0.44 -18.24 -25.24
N ILE A 404 -0.29 -19.40 -25.85
CA ILE A 404 -1.17 -19.85 -26.94
C ILE A 404 -2.25 -20.76 -26.37
N GLY A 405 -3.50 -20.50 -26.75
CA GLY A 405 -4.63 -21.30 -26.30
C GLY A 405 -5.88 -21.11 -27.16
N PRO A 406 -6.88 -21.99 -26.97
CA PRO A 406 -8.11 -21.97 -27.77
C PRO A 406 -9.02 -20.78 -27.45
N VAL A 407 -8.87 -20.18 -26.27
CA VAL A 407 -9.70 -19.04 -25.82
C VAL A 407 -8.79 -17.84 -25.61
N ALA A 408 -9.00 -16.79 -26.42
CA ALA A 408 -8.29 -15.53 -26.28
C ALA A 408 -8.80 -14.78 -25.03
N LYS A 409 -7.92 -14.54 -24.06
CA LYS A 409 -8.28 -13.96 -22.76
C LYS A 409 -7.08 -13.34 -22.06
N VAL A 410 -7.34 -12.53 -21.06
CA VAL A 410 -6.38 -12.09 -20.05
C VAL A 410 -6.85 -12.61 -18.71
N ALA A 411 -6.06 -13.45 -18.07
CA ALA A 411 -6.33 -13.89 -16.70
C ALA A 411 -5.64 -12.93 -15.72
N TRP A 412 -6.43 -12.34 -14.84
CA TRP A 412 -6.02 -11.52 -13.70
C TRP A 412 -6.05 -12.37 -12.44
N PRO A 413 -5.50 -11.89 -11.30
CA PRO A 413 -5.54 -12.66 -10.05
C PRO A 413 -6.94 -13.10 -9.62
N ASN A 414 -7.96 -12.26 -9.81
CA ASN A 414 -9.33 -12.50 -9.32
C ASN A 414 -10.41 -12.44 -10.42
N ALA A 415 -10.03 -12.26 -11.69
CA ALA A 415 -10.96 -12.05 -12.79
C ALA A 415 -10.37 -12.49 -14.13
N THR A 416 -11.23 -12.67 -15.13
CA THR A 416 -10.85 -12.98 -16.51
C THR A 416 -11.48 -11.98 -17.47
N THR A 417 -10.65 -11.36 -18.32
CA THR A 417 -11.12 -10.56 -19.45
C THR A 417 -11.01 -11.34 -20.75
N TYR A 418 -12.12 -11.77 -21.31
CA TYR A 418 -12.20 -12.46 -22.60
C TYR A 418 -12.01 -11.47 -23.76
N LEU A 419 -11.09 -11.76 -24.67
CA LEU A 419 -10.75 -10.92 -25.82
C LEU A 419 -11.68 -11.19 -27.01
N GLY A 420 -12.98 -11.00 -26.78
CA GLY A 420 -14.04 -11.30 -27.74
C GLY A 420 -15.35 -11.65 -27.03
N PRO A 421 -16.43 -11.89 -27.79
CA PRO A 421 -17.75 -12.18 -27.22
C PRO A 421 -17.72 -13.41 -26.28
N HIS A 422 -18.23 -13.24 -25.07
CA HIS A 422 -18.42 -14.32 -24.11
C HIS A 422 -19.78 -14.16 -23.42
N ALA A 423 -20.52 -15.26 -23.28
CA ALA A 423 -21.85 -15.24 -22.67
C ALA A 423 -21.75 -15.21 -21.14
N GLY A 424 -22.71 -14.55 -20.48
CA GLY A 424 -22.82 -14.55 -19.02
C GLY A 424 -21.85 -13.62 -18.28
N VAL A 425 -21.07 -12.79 -18.99
CA VAL A 425 -20.12 -11.84 -18.40
C VAL A 425 -20.39 -10.41 -18.87
N ASP A 426 -19.90 -9.45 -18.10
CA ASP A 426 -20.06 -8.02 -18.37
C ASP A 426 -19.39 -7.62 -19.69
N ARG A 427 -20.05 -6.78 -20.48
CA ARG A 427 -19.53 -6.34 -21.78
C ARG A 427 -18.83 -5.00 -21.67
N VAL A 428 -17.58 -4.96 -22.13
CA VAL A 428 -16.77 -3.77 -22.32
C VAL A 428 -16.50 -3.58 -23.80
N MET A 429 -16.55 -2.34 -24.28
CA MET A 429 -16.15 -1.97 -25.63
C MET A 429 -14.99 -0.98 -25.54
N LEU A 430 -13.90 -1.26 -26.24
CA LEU A 430 -12.76 -0.34 -26.32
C LEU A 430 -12.47 -0.01 -27.79
N ARG A 431 -12.58 1.27 -28.13
CA ARG A 431 -12.27 1.84 -29.45
C ARG A 431 -11.26 2.98 -29.29
N HIS A 432 -10.76 3.52 -30.41
CA HIS A 432 -9.81 4.63 -30.40
C HIS A 432 -10.30 5.90 -29.71
N ASN A 433 -11.62 6.12 -29.65
CA ASN A 433 -12.25 7.35 -29.17
C ASN A 433 -13.20 7.17 -27.98
N VAL A 434 -13.49 5.93 -27.58
CA VAL A 434 -14.48 5.65 -26.54
C VAL A 434 -14.19 4.32 -25.85
N ILE A 435 -14.41 4.28 -24.54
CA ILE A 435 -14.56 3.06 -23.77
C ILE A 435 -15.98 2.98 -23.22
N GLY A 436 -16.70 1.91 -23.55
CA GLY A 436 -18.01 1.61 -22.99
C GLY A 436 -17.90 0.51 -21.95
N THR A 437 -18.46 0.72 -20.76
CA THR A 437 -18.51 -0.26 -19.68
C THR A 437 -19.94 -0.39 -19.16
N PRO A 438 -20.29 -1.47 -18.43
CA PRO A 438 -21.62 -1.62 -17.83
C PRO A 438 -21.98 -0.43 -16.94
N ARG A 439 -20.98 0.15 -16.26
CA ARG A 439 -21.14 1.30 -15.38
C ARG A 439 -21.30 2.62 -16.13
N HIS A 440 -20.46 2.88 -17.13
CA HIS A 440 -20.33 4.23 -17.69
C HIS A 440 -20.92 4.39 -19.09
N ARG A 441 -21.55 3.36 -19.68
CA ARG A 441 -22.11 3.29 -21.05
C ARG A 441 -21.12 3.70 -22.16
N GLN A 442 -20.69 4.96 -22.18
CA GLN A 442 -19.63 5.52 -23.04
C GLN A 442 -18.84 6.60 -22.28
N LEU A 443 -17.53 6.39 -22.15
CA LEU A 443 -16.56 7.39 -21.70
C LEU A 443 -15.69 7.80 -22.89
N PRO A 444 -15.70 9.07 -23.30
CA PRO A 444 -14.86 9.54 -24.39
C PRO A 444 -13.39 9.50 -23.97
N ILE A 445 -12.56 8.91 -24.83
CA ILE A 445 -11.10 8.85 -24.67
C ILE A 445 -10.43 9.22 -25.98
N ARG A 446 -9.13 9.47 -25.93
CA ARG A 446 -8.27 9.53 -27.11
C ARG A 446 -7.19 8.48 -26.96
N ARG A 447 -6.88 7.80 -28.05
CA ARG A 447 -5.81 6.80 -28.08
C ARG A 447 -4.45 7.46 -27.81
N ILE A 448 -3.69 6.86 -26.90
CA ILE A 448 -2.26 7.15 -26.71
C ILE A 448 -1.49 6.13 -27.54
N SER A 449 -0.69 6.58 -28.51
CA SER A 449 0.10 5.72 -29.41
C SER A 449 1.60 6.03 -29.34
N PRO A 450 2.33 5.48 -28.36
CA PRO A 450 3.78 5.55 -28.32
C PRO A 450 4.36 4.86 -29.57
N PRO A 451 5.35 5.46 -30.27
CA PRO A 451 5.96 4.87 -31.46
C PRO A 451 6.53 3.47 -31.20
N GLU A 452 7.04 3.25 -30.00
CA GLU A 452 7.66 1.98 -29.56
C GLU A 452 6.64 0.82 -29.47
N GLU A 453 5.34 1.10 -29.35
CA GLU A 453 4.28 0.06 -29.36
C GLU A 453 3.98 -0.46 -30.77
N SER A 454 4.35 0.26 -31.84
CA SER A 454 3.99 -0.12 -33.22
C SER A 454 4.67 -1.41 -33.69
N ARG A 455 5.85 -1.73 -33.16
CA ARG A 455 6.59 -2.98 -33.46
C ARG A 455 5.77 -4.23 -33.17
N TYR A 456 4.92 -4.20 -32.14
CA TYR A 456 4.08 -5.34 -31.77
C TYR A 456 2.90 -5.52 -32.71
N GLN A 457 2.44 -4.43 -33.34
CA GLN A 457 1.37 -4.49 -34.34
C GLN A 457 1.88 -5.13 -35.64
N MET A 458 3.15 -4.92 -35.99
CA MET A 458 3.78 -5.55 -37.16
C MET A 458 3.89 -7.08 -37.05
N ALA A 459 3.83 -7.62 -35.82
CA ALA A 459 3.86 -9.06 -35.54
C ALA A 459 2.47 -9.72 -35.55
N LEU A 460 1.41 -8.97 -35.88
CA LEU A 460 0.10 -9.54 -36.10
C LEU A 460 0.03 -10.24 -37.47
N PRO A 461 -0.74 -11.34 -37.60
CA PRO A 461 -1.01 -11.94 -38.90
C PRO A 461 -1.68 -10.92 -39.83
N LYS A 462 -1.31 -10.96 -41.11
CA LYS A 462 -1.82 -10.06 -42.16
C LYS A 462 -3.26 -10.36 -42.55
#